data_AF-A0A1S3QPQ5-F1
#
_entry.id   AF-A0A1S3QPQ5-F1
#
_cell.length_a   1.000
_cell.length_b   1.000
_cell.length_c   1.000
_cell.angle_alpha   90.00
_cell.angle_beta   90.00
_cell.angle_gamma   90.00
#
_symmetry.space_group_name_H-M   'P 1'
#
loop_
_entity.id
_entity.type
_entity.pdbx_description
1 polymer ?
#
loop_
_entity_poly.entity_id
_entity_poly.type
_entity_poly.pdbx_seq_one_letter_code
_entity_poly.pdbx_strand_id
1 'polypeptide(L)'
;MVKQFGVDVEKRIQGSGDQVDTVELSGGARINRIFHERFPFELVKMEFDEKELRREISYAIKNIHGVRTGLFTPDLAFEAIVKKQIIKLKEPCLKCMDLVIQELINTVRQCTNKLGSYPRLREETERIVTTYVRERDIKTKDQ
;
A
#
# COMPACT_ATOMS: atom_id res chain seq x y z
N MET A 1 22.69 10.89 -20.71
CA MET A 1 22.63 10.45 -19.29
C MET A 1 21.22 10.52 -18.72
N VAL A 2 20.60 11.70 -18.56
CA VAL A 2 19.24 11.81 -17.98
C VAL A 2 18.17 11.10 -18.82
N LYS A 3 18.18 11.26 -20.15
CA LYS A 3 17.26 10.54 -21.05
C LYS A 3 17.38 9.01 -20.91
N GLN A 4 18.60 8.50 -20.78
CA GLN A 4 18.85 7.08 -20.61
C GLN A 4 18.34 6.58 -19.25
N PHE A 5 18.57 7.36 -18.18
CA PHE A 5 18.02 7.05 -16.86
C PHE A 5 16.48 6.94 -16.89
N GLY A 6 15.80 7.88 -17.54
CA GLY A 6 14.34 7.83 -17.69
C GLY A 6 13.86 6.57 -18.41
N VAL A 7 14.49 6.22 -19.54
CA VAL A 7 14.19 5.00 -20.30
C VAL A 7 14.46 3.75 -19.46
N ASP A 8 15.54 3.72 -18.68
CA ASP A 8 15.89 2.57 -17.85
C ASP A 8 14.88 2.35 -16.71
N VAL A 9 14.38 3.44 -16.10
CA VAL A 9 13.31 3.36 -15.10
C VAL A 9 12.03 2.84 -15.73
N GLU A 10 11.64 3.38 -16.89
CA GLU A 10 10.44 2.94 -17.61
C GLU A 10 10.51 1.44 -17.95
N LYS A 11 11.64 0.98 -18.52
CA LYS A 11 11.87 -0.43 -18.85
C LYS A 11 11.77 -1.34 -17.62
N ARG A 12 12.34 -0.94 -16.47
CA ARG A 12 12.27 -1.74 -15.24
C ARG A 12 10.86 -1.81 -14.65
N ILE A 13 10.07 -0.74 -14.77
CA ILE A 13 8.69 -0.71 -14.27
C ILE A 13 7.74 -1.46 -15.21
N GLN A 14 7.92 -1.36 -16.53
CA GLN A 14 7.10 -2.06 -17.51
C GLN A 14 7.51 -3.52 -17.72
N GLY A 15 8.69 -3.93 -17.24
CA GLY A 15 9.22 -5.28 -17.46
C GLY A 15 9.81 -5.50 -18.85
N SER A 16 10.03 -4.45 -19.63
CA SER A 16 10.62 -4.49 -20.99
C SER A 16 12.15 -4.26 -20.96
N GLY A 17 12.82 -4.80 -19.95
CA GLY A 17 14.27 -4.70 -19.81
C GLY A 17 15.01 -5.51 -20.87
N ASP A 18 16.19 -5.03 -21.27
CA ASP A 18 17.03 -5.73 -22.25
C ASP A 18 17.67 -7.03 -21.67
N GLN A 19 17.66 -7.17 -20.34
CA GLN A 19 18.11 -8.33 -19.61
C GLN A 19 17.05 -8.73 -18.57
N VAL A 20 16.75 -10.03 -18.50
CA VAL A 20 15.78 -10.59 -17.55
C VAL A 20 16.52 -11.19 -16.37
N ASP A 21 16.21 -10.73 -15.16
CA ASP A 21 16.71 -11.33 -13.92
C ASP A 21 15.93 -12.63 -13.66
N THR A 22 16.66 -13.75 -13.54
CA THR A 22 16.08 -15.08 -13.32
C THR A 22 16.18 -15.55 -11.87
N VAL A 23 16.75 -14.74 -10.98
CA VAL A 23 16.98 -15.09 -9.57
C VAL A 23 15.92 -14.45 -8.67
N GLU A 24 15.60 -13.17 -8.90
CA GLU A 24 14.65 -12.45 -8.07
C GLU A 24 13.65 -11.59 -8.87
N LEU A 25 12.46 -11.39 -8.27
CA LEU A 25 11.49 -10.43 -8.79
C LEU A 25 12.00 -9.00 -8.55
N SER A 26 11.89 -8.16 -9.58
CA SER A 26 12.36 -6.77 -9.52
C SER A 26 11.37 -5.81 -10.17
N GLY A 27 11.41 -4.55 -9.74
CA GLY A 27 10.69 -3.43 -10.35
C GLY A 27 9.20 -3.73 -10.50
N GLY A 28 8.71 -3.68 -11.75
CA GLY A 28 7.30 -3.89 -12.08
C GLY A 28 6.74 -5.24 -11.60
N ALA A 29 7.51 -6.32 -11.72
CA ALA A 29 7.06 -7.66 -11.32
C ALA A 29 6.89 -7.75 -9.79
N ARG A 30 7.79 -7.10 -9.03
CA ARG A 30 7.71 -7.06 -7.57
C ARG A 30 6.55 -6.19 -7.09
N ILE A 31 6.30 -5.05 -7.76
CA ILE A 31 5.11 -4.22 -7.54
C ILE A 31 3.84 -5.02 -7.83
N ASN A 32 3.78 -5.76 -8.93
CA ASN A 32 2.64 -6.59 -9.28
C ASN A 32 2.34 -7.64 -8.19
N ARG A 33 3.39 -8.32 -7.69
CA ARG A 33 3.29 -9.25 -6.56
C ARG A 33 2.80 -8.59 -5.28
N ILE A 34 3.24 -7.37 -4.97
CA ILE A 34 2.73 -6.63 -3.80
C ILE A 34 1.22 -6.45 -3.90
N PHE A 35 0.71 -6.05 -5.06
CA PHE A 35 -0.72 -5.82 -5.25
C PHE A 35 -1.56 -7.10 -5.30
N HIS A 36 -1.06 -8.18 -5.90
CA HIS A 36 -1.89 -9.36 -6.20
C HIS A 36 -1.66 -10.54 -5.25
N GLU A 37 -0.54 -10.57 -4.53
CA GLU A 37 -0.28 -11.61 -3.54
C GLU A 37 -0.22 -11.02 -2.14
N ARG A 38 0.63 -10.00 -1.92
CA ARG A 38 0.89 -9.52 -0.56
C ARG A 38 -0.29 -8.77 0.04
N PHE A 39 -0.88 -7.85 -0.71
CA PHE A 39 -1.99 -7.06 -0.21
C PHE A 39 -3.25 -7.90 0.08
N PRO A 40 -3.70 -8.80 -0.81
CA PRO A 40 -4.78 -9.74 -0.50
C PRO A 40 -4.48 -10.62 0.72
N PHE A 41 -3.23 -11.09 0.86
CA PHE A 41 -2.82 -11.84 2.04
C PHE A 41 -2.95 -11.02 3.33
N GLU A 42 -2.52 -9.75 3.34
CA GLU A 42 -2.67 -8.87 4.51
C GLU A 42 -4.14 -8.62 4.84
N LEU A 43 -5.01 -8.49 3.84
CA LEU A 43 -6.46 -8.35 4.04
C LEU A 43 -7.09 -9.59 4.68
N VAL A 44 -6.71 -10.79 4.23
CA VAL A 44 -7.24 -12.05 4.78
C VAL A 44 -6.64 -12.35 6.16
N LYS A 45 -5.38 -11.95 6.40
CA LYS A 45 -4.70 -12.10 7.69
C LYS A 45 -5.34 -11.25 8.80
N MET A 46 -6.18 -10.27 8.45
CA MET A 46 -6.97 -9.55 9.45
C MET A 46 -7.92 -10.53 10.14
N GLU A 47 -7.49 -11.07 11.27
CA GLU A 47 -8.29 -12.01 12.05
C GLU A 47 -9.50 -11.29 12.66
N PHE A 48 -10.64 -11.96 12.57
CA PHE A 48 -11.88 -11.53 13.21
C PHE A 48 -12.11 -12.39 14.44
N ASP A 49 -12.05 -11.79 15.63
CA ASP A 49 -12.61 -12.43 16.83
C ASP A 49 -14.14 -12.34 16.74
N GLU A 50 -14.75 -13.41 16.25
CA GLU A 50 -16.21 -13.50 16.14
C GLU A 50 -16.92 -13.35 17.48
N LYS A 51 -16.32 -13.83 18.59
CA LYS A 51 -16.94 -13.75 19.91
C LYS A 51 -16.96 -12.30 20.38
N GLU A 52 -15.86 -11.58 20.17
CA GLU A 52 -15.80 -10.16 20.46
C GLU A 52 -16.77 -9.35 19.59
N LEU A 53 -16.83 -9.62 18.28
CA LEU A 53 -17.74 -8.93 17.37
C LEU A 53 -19.22 -9.11 17.78
N ARG A 54 -19.62 -10.34 18.12
CA ARG A 54 -20.99 -10.62 18.60
C ARG A 54 -21.30 -9.87 19.89
N ARG A 55 -20.32 -9.77 20.79
CA ARG A 55 -20.44 -9.00 22.03
C ARG A 55 -20.63 -7.50 21.72
N GLU A 56 -19.85 -6.94 20.80
CA GLU A 56 -19.96 -5.54 20.37
C GLU A 56 -21.32 -5.25 19.73
N ILE A 57 -21.80 -6.10 18.83
CA ILE A 57 -23.12 -5.98 18.20
C ILE A 57 -24.20 -5.95 19.28
N SER A 58 -24.14 -6.88 20.25
CA SER A 58 -25.10 -6.96 21.34
C SER A 58 -25.15 -5.68 22.17
N TYR A 59 -23.98 -5.10 22.49
CA TYR A 59 -23.92 -3.83 23.22
C TYR A 59 -24.41 -2.65 22.38
N ALA A 60 -24.04 -2.57 21.11
CA ALA A 60 -24.49 -1.51 20.21
C ALA A 60 -26.02 -1.46 20.12
N ILE A 61 -26.66 -2.63 19.92
CA ILE A 61 -28.12 -2.76 19.85
C ILE A 61 -28.77 -2.33 21.18
N LYS A 62 -28.27 -2.83 22.32
CA LYS A 62 -28.82 -2.47 23.64
C LYS A 62 -28.71 -0.96 23.92
N ASN A 63 -27.57 -0.36 23.58
CA ASN A 63 -27.33 1.06 23.82
C ASN A 63 -28.20 1.96 22.93
N ILE A 64 -28.45 1.58 21.67
CA ILE A 64 -29.31 2.36 20.77
C ILE A 64 -30.77 2.31 21.21
N HIS A 65 -31.25 1.16 21.71
CA HIS A 65 -32.60 1.06 22.25
C HIS A 65 -32.77 1.82 23.58
N GLY A 66 -31.71 1.89 24.38
CA GLY A 66 -31.75 2.55 25.69
C GLY A 66 -32.80 1.92 26.60
N VAL A 67 -33.73 2.73 27.10
CA VAL A 67 -34.81 2.30 28.00
C VAL A 67 -36.00 1.65 27.28
N ARG A 68 -36.05 1.71 25.94
CA ARG A 68 -37.16 1.17 25.15
C ARG A 68 -36.93 -0.30 24.86
N THR A 69 -37.98 -1.11 24.93
CA THR A 69 -37.95 -2.48 24.41
C THR A 69 -37.96 -2.45 22.89
N GLY A 70 -36.83 -2.81 22.30
CA GLY A 70 -36.66 -2.92 20.86
C GLY A 70 -37.42 -4.10 20.26
N LEU A 71 -38.30 -3.85 19.30
CA LEU A 71 -38.95 -4.92 18.53
C LEU A 71 -38.10 -5.35 17.32
N PHE A 72 -37.25 -4.47 16.80
CA PHE A 72 -36.40 -4.68 15.63
C PHE A 72 -34.97 -4.22 15.91
N THR A 73 -33.99 -4.76 15.17
CA THR A 73 -32.60 -4.30 15.25
C THR A 73 -32.47 -2.91 14.59
N PRO A 74 -31.90 -1.90 15.27
CA PRO A 74 -31.74 -0.56 14.69
C PRO A 74 -30.67 -0.56 13.61
N ASP A 75 -30.95 0.07 12.46
CA ASP A 75 -29.99 0.25 11.36
C ASP A 75 -28.70 0.93 11.80
N LEU A 76 -28.80 1.84 12.77
CA LEU A 76 -27.66 2.53 13.38
C LEU A 76 -26.64 1.56 14.02
N ALA A 77 -27.10 0.43 14.57
CA ALA A 77 -26.20 -0.56 15.17
C ALA A 77 -25.38 -1.25 14.08
N PHE A 78 -26.04 -1.63 12.98
CA PHE A 78 -25.38 -2.20 11.81
C PHE A 78 -24.38 -1.20 11.22
N GLU A 79 -24.80 0.05 11.00
CA GLU A 79 -23.96 1.10 10.43
C GLU A 79 -22.70 1.35 11.29
N ALA A 80 -22.87 1.43 12.61
CA ALA A 80 -21.75 1.63 13.54
C ALA A 80 -20.74 0.46 13.49
N ILE A 81 -21.23 -0.78 13.50
CA ILE A 81 -20.38 -1.98 13.47
C ILE A 81 -19.66 -2.09 12.14
N VAL A 82 -20.36 -1.88 11.02
CA VAL A 82 -19.77 -1.95 9.67
C VAL A 82 -18.73 -0.85 9.47
N LYS A 83 -19.02 0.40 9.84
CA LYS A 83 -18.04 1.50 9.79
C LYS A 83 -16.79 1.16 10.58
N LYS A 84 -16.93 0.59 11.78
CA LYS A 84 -15.80 0.14 12.60
C LYS A 84 -14.96 -0.93 11.91
N GLN A 85 -15.57 -1.88 11.20
CA GLN A 85 -14.82 -2.88 10.43
C GLN A 85 -14.12 -2.28 9.21
N ILE A 86 -14.78 -1.38 8.46
CA ILE A 86 -14.20 -0.72 7.28
C ILE A 86 -12.94 0.07 7.66
N ILE A 87 -12.91 0.75 8.81
CA ILE A 87 -11.74 1.51 9.27
C ILE A 87 -10.49 0.61 9.39
N LYS A 88 -10.65 -0.66 9.76
CA LYS A 88 -9.53 -1.59 9.89
C LYS A 88 -8.82 -1.87 8.55
N LEU A 89 -9.50 -1.67 7.41
CA LEU A 89 -8.91 -1.83 6.08
C LEU A 89 -7.87 -0.75 5.77
N LYS A 90 -7.84 0.36 6.52
CA LYS A 90 -6.88 1.45 6.28
C LYS A 90 -5.44 0.99 6.46
N GLU A 91 -5.15 0.24 7.51
CA GLU A 91 -3.79 -0.20 7.83
C GLU A 91 -3.14 -1.08 6.74
N PRO A 92 -3.79 -2.15 6.23
CA PRO A 92 -3.20 -2.95 5.14
C PRO A 92 -3.05 -2.14 3.84
N CYS A 93 -3.93 -1.17 3.56
CA CYS A 93 -3.77 -0.27 2.43
C CYS A 93 -2.52 0.62 2.57
N LEU A 94 -2.31 1.22 3.74
CA LEU A 94 -1.11 2.01 4.05
C LEU A 94 0.16 1.17 3.90
N LYS A 95 0.15 -0.06 4.45
CA LYS A 95 1.27 -0.99 4.34
C LYS A 95 1.57 -1.40 2.90
N CYS A 96 0.53 -1.63 2.08
CA CYS A 96 0.69 -1.90 0.66
C CYS A 96 1.40 -0.73 -0.04
N MET A 97 0.98 0.50 0.23
CA MET A 97 1.63 1.70 -0.32
C MET A 97 3.09 1.82 0.11
N ASP A 98 3.41 1.59 1.39
CA ASP A 98 4.79 1.61 1.88
C ASP A 98 5.70 0.63 1.12
N LEU A 99 5.22 -0.59 0.88
CA LEU A 99 5.96 -1.62 0.13
C LEU A 99 6.19 -1.21 -1.33
N VAL A 100 5.20 -0.59 -1.97
CA VAL A 100 5.31 -0.10 -3.35
C VAL A 100 6.32 1.05 -3.43
N ILE A 101 6.27 2.00 -2.50
CA ILE A 101 7.22 3.13 -2.46
C ILE A 101 8.65 2.65 -2.22
N GLN A 102 8.83 1.67 -1.33
CA GLN A 102 10.14 1.04 -1.13
C GLN A 102 10.67 0.43 -2.43
N GLU A 103 9.84 -0.30 -3.18
CA GLU A 103 10.25 -0.91 -4.45
C GLU A 103 10.55 0.13 -5.54
N LEU A 104 9.79 1.23 -5.60
CA LEU A 104 10.06 2.34 -6.51
C LEU A 104 11.41 3.01 -6.19
N ILE A 105 11.71 3.27 -4.93
CA ILE A 105 13.00 3.83 -4.50
C ILE A 105 14.15 2.88 -4.83
N ASN A 106 13.97 1.58 -4.60
CA ASN A 106 14.96 0.57 -4.97
C ASN A 106 15.22 0.54 -6.48
N THR A 107 14.16 0.60 -7.29
CA THR A 107 14.25 0.65 -8.75
C THR A 107 15.05 1.87 -9.21
N VAL A 108 14.73 3.05 -8.66
CA VAL A 108 15.45 4.30 -8.95
C VAL A 108 16.93 4.16 -8.62
N ARG A 109 17.28 3.66 -7.43
CA ARG A 109 18.68 3.42 -7.01
C ARG A 109 19.43 2.47 -7.94
N GLN A 110 18.79 1.39 -8.36
CA GLN A 110 19.39 0.44 -9.29
C GLN A 110 19.66 1.10 -10.66
N CYS A 111 18.75 1.95 -11.14
CA CYS A 111 18.93 2.71 -12.37
C CYS A 111 20.02 3.79 -12.23
N THR A 112 20.12 4.49 -11.09
CA THR A 112 21.16 5.52 -10.88
C THR A 112 22.57 4.94 -10.75
N ASN A 113 22.72 3.66 -10.41
CA ASN A 113 24.04 2.99 -10.39
C ASN A 113 24.76 3.06 -11.76
N LYS A 114 24.02 3.08 -12.87
CA LYS A 114 24.59 3.26 -14.23
C LYS A 114 25.18 4.66 -14.47
N LEU A 115 24.89 5.62 -13.60
CA LEU A 115 25.48 6.96 -13.60
C LEU A 115 26.78 7.03 -12.78
N GLY A 116 27.36 5.89 -12.39
CA GLY A 116 28.56 5.82 -11.53
C GLY A 116 29.76 6.63 -12.04
N SER A 117 29.90 6.83 -13.35
CA SER A 117 30.93 7.68 -13.95
C SER A 117 30.78 9.17 -13.63
N TYR A 118 29.60 9.61 -13.15
CA TYR A 118 29.30 11.00 -12.77
C TYR A 118 28.70 11.05 -11.36
N PRO A 119 29.53 10.97 -10.30
CA PRO A 119 29.05 10.81 -8.91
C PRO A 119 28.10 11.93 -8.45
N ARG A 120 28.41 13.19 -8.76
CA ARG A 120 27.55 14.34 -8.41
C ARG A 120 26.20 14.29 -9.12
N LEU A 121 26.19 13.87 -10.39
CA LEU A 121 24.95 13.72 -11.14
C LEU A 121 24.10 12.57 -10.58
N ARG A 122 24.74 11.45 -10.23
CA ARG A 122 24.08 10.30 -9.59
C ARG A 122 23.38 10.71 -8.30
N GLU A 123 24.10 11.39 -7.41
CA GLU A 123 23.58 11.84 -6.11
C GLU A 123 22.40 12.80 -6.28
N GLU A 124 22.55 13.84 -7.11
CA GLU A 124 21.47 14.80 -7.34
C GLU A 124 20.25 14.17 -8.02
N THR A 125 20.47 13.25 -8.97
CA THR A 125 19.36 12.54 -9.62
C THR A 125 18.60 11.67 -8.62
N GLU A 126 19.31 10.89 -7.80
CA GLU A 126 18.68 10.06 -6.77
C GLU A 126 17.93 10.91 -5.75
N ARG A 127 18.52 12.03 -5.29
CA ARG A 127 17.91 12.96 -4.34
C ARG A 127 16.61 13.54 -4.89
N ILE A 128 16.64 14.13 -6.09
CA ILE A 128 15.46 14.77 -6.71
C ILE A 128 14.32 13.76 -6.89
N VAL A 129 14.62 12.59 -7.44
CA VAL A 129 13.58 11.57 -7.71
C VAL A 129 13.04 10.99 -6.41
N THR A 130 13.90 10.70 -5.42
CA THR A 130 13.46 10.17 -4.12
C THR A 130 12.59 11.18 -3.37
N THR A 131 12.95 12.46 -3.39
CA THR A 131 12.12 13.53 -2.81
C THR A 131 10.76 13.58 -3.50
N TYR A 132 10.72 13.56 -4.82
CA TYR A 132 9.47 13.55 -5.57
C TYR A 132 8.59 12.33 -5.23
N VAL A 133 9.18 11.13 -5.15
CA VAL A 133 8.46 9.91 -4.77
C VAL A 133 7.87 10.04 -3.36
N ARG A 134 8.61 10.59 -2.40
CA ARG A 134 8.12 10.81 -1.02
C ARG A 134 7.00 11.84 -0.94
N GLU A 135 7.09 12.92 -1.70
CA GLU A 135 6.00 13.91 -1.78
C GLU A 135 4.73 13.31 -2.38
N ARG A 136 4.87 12.39 -3.34
CA ARG A 136 3.74 11.65 -3.91
C ARG A 136 3.18 10.63 -2.92
N ASP A 137 4.02 9.94 -2.17
CA ASP A 137 3.61 9.00 -1.12
C ASP A 137 2.63 9.65 -0.12
N ILE A 138 2.99 10.83 0.40
CA ILE A 138 2.14 11.58 1.34
C ILE A 138 0.77 11.87 0.70
N LYS A 139 0.76 12.40 -0.52
CA LYS A 139 -0.49 12.72 -1.24
C LYS A 139 -1.35 11.50 -1.50
N THR A 140 -0.74 10.36 -1.84
CA THR A 140 -1.47 9.11 -2.10
C THR A 140 -2.04 8.51 -0.81
N LYS A 141 -1.34 8.65 0.32
CA LYS A 141 -1.83 8.19 1.64
C LYS A 141 -3.00 9.01 2.20
N ASP A 142 -3.12 10.26 1.77
CA ASP A 142 -4.20 11.17 2.16
C ASP A 142 -5.48 11.03 1.32
N GLN A 143 -5.41 10.35 0.17
CA GLN A 143 -6.57 10.07 -0.72
C GLN A 143 -7.45 8.94 -0.18
#